data_AF-A0A212EXN3-F1
#
_entry.id   AF-A0A212EXN3-F1
#
_cell.length_a   1.000
_cell.length_b   1.000
_cell.length_c   1.000
_cell.angle_alpha   90.00
_cell.angle_beta   90.00
_cell.angle_gamma   90.00
#
_symmetry.space_group_name_H-M   'P 1'
#
loop_
_entity.id
_entity.type
_entity.pdbx_description
1 polymer ?
#
loop_
_entity_poly.entity_id
_entity_poly.type
_entity_poly.pdbx_seq_one_letter_code
_entity_poly.pdbx_strand_id
1 'polypeptide(L)'
;MIICPQLLFEHQMGEFIIDIVEYMPTNRGKGVLLIFNGFTYAHRENRTRFYCSKKAIGCKARLTTTEEGNLLEVVESKHNHAPPKLYRTNDGKVYKL
;
A
#
# COMPACT_ATOMS: atom_id res chain seq x y z
N MET A 1 -52.83 5.71 9.18
CA MET A 1 -52.20 4.95 10.27
C MET A 1 -52.63 3.52 10.08
N ILE A 2 -51.78 2.54 9.77
CA ILE A 2 -50.55 2.17 10.48
C ILE A 2 -49.46 1.79 9.46
N ILE A 3 -48.33 2.43 9.69
CA ILE A 3 -46.99 2.29 9.14
C ILE A 3 -46.56 0.81 9.10
N CYS A 4 -46.20 0.29 7.94
CA CYS A 4 -45.48 -0.98 7.80
C CYS A 4 -43.98 -0.67 7.94
N PRO A 5 -43.31 -1.07 9.04
CA PRO A 5 -41.94 -0.68 9.31
C PRO A 5 -41.01 -1.77 8.80
N GLN A 6 -40.85 -1.91 7.47
CA GLN A 6 -39.91 -2.90 6.94
C GLN A 6 -39.36 -2.55 5.55
N LEU A 7 -39.13 -1.27 5.27
CA LEU A 7 -38.45 -0.83 4.04
C LEU A 7 -37.55 0.36 4.36
N LEU A 8 -36.40 0.08 4.97
CA LEU A 8 -35.16 0.87 4.93
C LEU A 8 -34.05 0.00 5.53
N PHE A 9 -33.87 -1.19 4.94
CA PHE A 9 -32.59 -1.89 5.02
C PHE A 9 -31.69 -1.15 4.03
N GLU A 10 -31.12 -0.03 4.47
CA GLU A 10 -30.14 0.74 3.71
C GLU A 10 -28.89 -0.12 3.56
N HIS A 11 -28.87 -0.90 2.49
CA HIS A 11 -27.70 -1.58 1.97
C HIS A 11 -26.67 -0.53 1.55
N GLN A 12 -25.88 -0.04 2.50
CA GLN A 12 -24.65 0.67 2.21
C GLN A 12 -23.47 -0.18 2.69
N MET A 13 -23.35 -1.36 2.10
CA MET A 13 -22.09 -2.11 2.07
C MET A 13 -21.17 -1.36 1.11
N GLY A 14 -20.57 -0.27 1.58
CA GLY A 14 -19.42 0.31 0.89
C GLY A 14 -18.38 -0.79 0.72
N GLU A 15 -17.87 -0.95 -0.50
CA GLU A 15 -16.76 -1.86 -0.75
C GLU A 15 -15.63 -1.51 0.22
N PHE A 16 -15.41 -2.36 1.22
CA PHE A 16 -14.25 -2.25 2.09
C PHE A 16 -13.06 -2.61 1.20
N ILE A 17 -12.47 -1.60 0.56
CA ILE A 17 -11.18 -1.78 -0.12
C ILE A 17 -10.18 -2.05 0.99
N ILE A 18 -9.88 -3.33 1.19
CA ILE A 18 -8.73 -3.72 1.99
C ILE A 18 -7.49 -3.17 1.27
N ASP A 19 -6.80 -2.26 1.94
CA ASP A 19 -5.54 -1.70 1.48
C ASP A 19 -4.46 -2.78 1.56
N ILE A 20 -4.34 -3.58 0.49
CA ILE A 20 -3.39 -4.70 0.43
C ILE A 20 -1.97 -4.16 0.20
N VAL A 21 -1.06 -4.57 1.08
CA VAL A 21 0.38 -4.36 0.90
C VAL A 21 1.01 -5.62 0.33
N GLU A 22 1.84 -5.44 -0.69
CA GLU A 22 2.64 -6.52 -1.28
C GLU A 22 4.13 -6.28 -0.98
N TYR A 23 4.92 -7.34 -0.92
CA TYR A 23 6.37 -7.25 -0.71
C TYR A 23 7.14 -7.84 -1.88
N MET A 24 8.20 -7.15 -2.28
CA MET A 24 9.06 -7.53 -3.41
C MET A 24 10.53 -7.55 -2.97
N PRO A 25 11.25 -8.67 -3.17
CA PRO A 25 12.68 -8.73 -2.90
C PRO A 25 13.44 -7.79 -3.85
N THR A 26 14.56 -7.23 -3.39
CA THR A 26 15.43 -6.42 -4.25
C THR A 26 16.68 -7.18 -4.61
N ASN A 27 17.20 -6.94 -5.81
CA ASN A 27 18.51 -7.45 -6.21
C ASN A 27 19.69 -6.66 -5.58
N ARG A 28 19.40 -5.57 -4.85
CA ARG A 28 20.40 -4.73 -4.17
C ARG A 28 20.51 -5.15 -2.70
N GLY A 29 21.27 -6.20 -2.43
CA GLY A 29 21.49 -6.73 -1.08
C GLY A 29 20.25 -7.44 -0.49
N LYS A 30 20.17 -7.55 0.85
CA LYS A 30 19.07 -8.23 1.56
C LYS A 30 17.81 -7.36 1.74
N GLY A 31 17.62 -6.36 0.89
CA GLY A 31 16.51 -5.41 1.00
C GLY A 31 15.18 -5.98 0.48
N VAL A 32 14.07 -5.49 1.06
CA VAL A 32 12.71 -5.70 0.56
C VAL A 32 12.04 -4.35 0.30
N LEU A 33 11.27 -4.27 -0.78
CA LEU A 33 10.40 -3.14 -1.07
C LEU A 33 8.97 -3.51 -0.75
N LEU A 34 8.25 -2.56 -0.16
CA LEU A 34 6.80 -2.63 0.02
C LEU A 34 6.13 -1.96 -1.18
N ILE A 35 5.08 -2.57 -1.69
CA ILE A 35 4.24 -2.05 -2.75
C ILE A 35 2.89 -1.72 -2.13
N PHE A 36 2.47 -0.47 -2.29
CA PHE A 36 1.17 0.03 -1.83
C PHE A 36 0.65 1.03 -2.85
N ASN A 37 -0.60 0.87 -3.28
CA ASN A 37 -1.26 1.71 -4.30
C ASN A 37 -0.40 1.95 -5.56
N GLY A 38 0.30 0.90 -6.01
CA GLY A 38 1.16 0.94 -7.21
C GLY A 38 2.52 1.63 -7.01
N PHE A 39 2.79 2.22 -5.85
CA PHE A 39 4.07 2.83 -5.52
C PHE A 39 4.96 1.88 -4.73
N THR A 40 6.28 2.06 -4.84
CA THR A 40 7.26 1.29 -4.07
C THR A 40 7.79 2.12 -2.92
N TYR A 41 7.98 1.47 -1.77
CA TYR A 41 8.52 2.07 -0.56
C TYR A 41 9.69 1.24 -0.03
N ALA A 42 10.69 1.91 0.52
CA ALA A 42 11.86 1.31 1.14
C ALA A 42 11.96 1.76 2.60
N HIS A 43 12.46 0.87 3.44
CA HIS A 43 12.92 1.21 4.78
C HIS A 43 14.45 1.31 4.80
N ARG A 44 15.02 1.89 5.86
CA ARG A 44 16.47 1.93 6.08
C ARG A 44 16.87 0.97 7.19
N GLU A 45 16.73 1.43 8.44
CA GLU A 45 17.10 0.66 9.63
C GLU A 45 15.88 0.10 10.35
N ASN A 46 14.84 0.94 10.49
CA ASN A 46 13.58 0.53 11.10
C ASN A 46 12.70 -0.18 10.05
N ARG A 47 12.38 -1.45 10.29
CA ARG A 47 11.59 -2.30 9.38
C ARG A 47 10.11 -1.95 9.29
N THR A 48 9.59 -1.09 10.18
CA THR A 48 8.18 -0.70 10.17
C THR A 48 7.92 0.63 9.47
N ARG A 49 8.93 1.50 9.31
CA ARG A 49 8.76 2.82 8.69
C ARG A 49 9.25 2.82 7.25
N PHE A 50 8.32 3.00 6.33
CA PHE A 50 8.56 2.95 4.90
C PHE A 50 8.43 4.33 4.27
N TYR A 51 9.38 4.66 3.39
CA TYR A 51 9.37 5.90 2.61
C TYR A 51 9.29 5.57 1.14
N CYS A 52 8.62 6.40 0.35
CA CYS A 52 8.59 6.20 -1.09
C CYS A 52 10.03 6.07 -1.64
N SER A 53 10.24 5.12 -2.55
CA SER A 53 11.56 4.88 -3.16
C SER A 53 12.12 6.08 -3.93
N LYS A 54 11.28 7.08 -4.22
CA LYS A 54 11.65 8.35 -4.86
C LYS A 54 11.82 9.49 -3.86
N LYS A 55 12.04 9.19 -2.57
CA LYS A 55 12.38 10.21 -1.55
C LYS A 55 13.57 11.09 -1.94
N ALA A 56 14.55 10.54 -2.67
CA ALA A 56 15.72 11.29 -3.14
C ALA A 56 15.38 12.44 -4.10
N ILE A 57 14.23 12.39 -4.82
CA ILE A 57 13.74 13.48 -5.68
C ILE A 57 12.70 14.36 -4.94
N GLY A 58 12.63 14.29 -3.61
CA GLY A 58 11.76 15.12 -2.79
C GLY A 58 10.36 14.57 -2.53
N CYS A 59 10.06 13.32 -2.89
CA CYS A 59 8.78 12.70 -2.54
C CYS A 59 8.63 12.53 -1.03
N LYS A 60 7.48 12.96 -0.48
CA LYS A 60 7.20 12.94 0.97
C LYS A 60 6.35 11.75 1.43
N ALA A 61 5.79 10.98 0.49
CA ALA A 61 4.95 9.83 0.79
C ALA A 61 5.68 8.81 1.68
N ARG A 62 5.00 8.39 2.74
CA ARG A 62 5.52 7.48 3.75
C ARG A 62 4.38 6.79 4.50
N LEU A 63 4.64 5.59 4.97
CA LEU A 63 3.68 4.76 5.68
C LEU A 63 4.38 3.95 6.77
N THR A 64 3.60 3.44 7.70
CA THR A 64 4.04 2.60 8.81
C THR A 64 3.33 1.26 8.73
N THR A 65 4.06 0.18 8.98
CA THR A 65 3.52 -1.17 9.11
C THR A 65 3.62 -1.67 10.54
N THR A 66 2.94 -2.78 10.84
CA THR A 66 3.23 -3.58 12.02
C THR A 66 4.55 -4.34 11.85
N GLU A 67 5.05 -4.98 12.90
CA GLU A 67 6.26 -5.81 12.83
C GLU A 67 6.05 -7.06 11.96
N GLU A 68 4.81 -7.53 11.84
CA GLU A 68 4.38 -8.62 10.96
C GLU A 68 4.23 -8.20 9.50
N GLY A 69 4.35 -6.90 9.19
CA GLY A 69 4.28 -6.37 7.83
C GLY A 69 2.87 -6.00 7.36
N ASN A 70 1.90 -5.86 8.27
CA ASN A 70 0.57 -5.35 7.90
C ASN A 70 0.58 -3.82 7.84
N LEU A 71 -0.20 -3.21 6.95
CA LEU A 71 -0.33 -1.75 6.94
C LEU A 71 -0.95 -1.28 8.27
N LEU A 72 -0.24 -0.40 8.98
CA LEU A 72 -0.72 0.20 10.23
C LEU A 72 -1.26 1.61 9.96
N GLU A 73 -0.52 2.42 9.20
CA GLU A 73 -0.85 3.83 8.97
C GLU A 73 -0.26 4.34 7.65
N VAL A 74 -1.03 5.12 6.90
CA VAL A 74 -0.53 5.93 5.78
C VAL A 74 -0.33 7.37 6.27
N VAL A 75 0.93 7.76 6.53
CA VAL A 75 1.25 9.08 7.11
C VAL A 75 1.19 10.19 6.06
N GLU A 76 1.57 9.88 4.81
CA GLU A 76 1.44 10.78 3.65
C GLU A 76 1.28 9.91 2.39
N SER A 77 0.19 10.14 1.66
CA SER A 77 -0.17 9.37 0.46
C SER A 77 0.15 10.12 -0.84
N LYS A 78 0.41 11.43 -0.79
CA LYS A 78 0.62 12.23 -2.00
C LYS A 78 2.02 12.02 -2.59
N HIS A 79 2.04 11.62 -3.85
CA HIS A 79 3.25 11.53 -4.66
C HIS A 79 3.39 12.74 -5.60
N ASN A 80 4.63 13.14 -5.86
CA ASN A 80 4.99 14.17 -6.83
C ASN A 80 5.64 13.59 -8.09
N HIS A 81 5.44 12.29 -8.33
CA HIS A 81 6.00 11.56 -9.46
C HIS A 81 5.03 10.44 -9.88
N ALA A 82 5.17 9.96 -11.10
CA ALA A 82 4.41 8.81 -11.58
C ALA A 82 4.81 7.51 -10.86
N PRO A 83 3.89 6.52 -10.75
CA PRO A 83 4.23 5.19 -10.27
C PRO A 83 5.33 4.52 -11.11
N PRO A 84 6.18 3.66 -10.52
CA PRO A 84 7.09 2.84 -11.29
C PRO A 84 6.34 1.79 -12.12
N LYS A 85 6.96 1.28 -13.19
CA LYS A 85 6.45 0.11 -13.90
C LYS A 85 6.76 -1.15 -13.11
N LEU A 86 5.74 -1.93 -12.81
CA LEU A 86 5.84 -3.21 -12.11
C LEU A 86 5.37 -4.33 -13.04
N TYR A 87 6.09 -5.44 -13.08
CA TYR A 87 5.73 -6.65 -13.79
C TYR A 87 5.40 -7.75 -12.78
N ARG A 88 4.19 -8.29 -12.86
CA ARG A 88 3.73 -9.41 -12.03
C ARG A 88 3.74 -10.69 -12.87
N THR A 89 4.39 -11.72 -12.35
CA THR A 89 4.40 -13.06 -12.94
C THR A 89 3.17 -13.86 -12.49
N ASN A 90 2.84 -14.91 -13.22
CA ASN A 90 1.74 -15.83 -12.87
C ASN A 90 1.97 -16.51 -11.50
N ASP A 91 3.22 -16.68 -11.09
CA ASP A 91 3.61 -17.26 -9.79
C ASP A 91 3.53 -16.24 -8.63
N GLY A 92 2.99 -15.04 -8.87
CA GLY A 92 2.83 -14.00 -7.86
C GLY A 92 4.09 -13.20 -7.52
N LYS A 93 5.24 -13.47 -8.17
CA LYS A 93 6.44 -12.63 -8.00
C LYS A 93 6.28 -11.31 -8.72
N VAL A 94 6.74 -10.24 -8.09
CA VAL A 94 6.75 -8.89 -8.64
C VAL A 94 8.17 -8.46 -8.97
N TYR A 95 8.34 -7.76 -10.08
CA TYR A 95 9.59 -7.15 -10.52
C TYR A 95 9.38 -5.68 -10.85
N LYS A 96 10.34 -4.84 -10.49
CA LYS A 96 10.40 -3.46 -10.96
C LYS A 96 11.16 -3.39 -12.27
N LEU A 97 10.54 -2.80 -13.29
CA LEU A 97 11.13 -2.60 -14.63
C LEU A 97 11.93 -1.30 -14.71
#